data_AF-Q8PZH4-F1
#
_entry.id   AF-Q8PZH4-F1
#
_cell.length_a   1.000
_cell.length_b   1.000
_cell.length_c   1.000
_cell.angle_alpha   90.00
_cell.angle_beta   90.00
_cell.angle_gamma   90.00
#
_symmetry.space_group_name_H-M   'P 1'
#
loop_
_entity.id
_entity.type
_entity.pdbx_description
1 polymer ?
#
loop_
_entity_poly.entity_id
_entity_poly.type
_entity_poly.pdbx_seq_one_letter_code
_entity_poly.pdbx_strand_id
1 'polypeptide(L)'
;MFDIWKPEIFHGRRKEKNFFEGWYFKVVDHSEKNACAVIPGVSITGDPSKSHAFVMFLDARAQRMRYFRYPLDELKASDKKFELSIGGSFFSSERMNLTLGQGRGLITARISFKGTYPWPVKLLSPGVMGWYAFVPGMECYHGILSMDHSIEGFIEVDGIRTDFTGGKGYIEKDWGVSMPSSWIWMQTNHFDREGVSLSGSIAKIPWFGSYFTGYIFGFLYDKKLYKFTAYSGAKVTLLDVTADNTRIRLENKTYRLDIDADRSKGVDLPAPKLGEMTAKVNESLNSSINVDLLKKKGSGTELIYSGTGRNAGLEFVGNITELIKGLKK
;
A
#
# COMPACT_ATOMS: atom_id res chain seq x y z
N MET A 1 22.93 7.62 -2.66
CA MET A 1 22.63 7.82 -4.10
C MET A 1 22.04 6.55 -4.71
N PHE A 2 22.41 5.35 -4.24
CA PHE A 2 21.82 4.07 -4.69
C PHE A 2 20.45 3.72 -4.09
N ASP A 3 20.01 4.45 -3.05
CA ASP A 3 18.80 4.19 -2.27
C ASP A 3 17.53 4.26 -3.14
N ILE A 4 17.54 5.05 -4.21
CA ILE A 4 16.42 5.19 -5.16
C ILE A 4 16.05 3.83 -5.80
N TRP A 5 17.03 2.95 -6.04
CA TRP A 5 16.81 1.60 -6.58
C TRP A 5 16.51 0.55 -5.51
N LYS A 6 16.35 0.98 -4.26
CA LYS A 6 16.02 0.13 -3.13
C LYS A 6 14.82 0.71 -2.38
N PRO A 7 13.64 0.79 -3.01
CA PRO A 7 12.46 1.38 -2.38
C PRO A 7 12.14 0.76 -1.01
N GLU A 8 12.54 -0.50 -0.79
CA GLU A 8 12.29 -1.25 0.44
C GLU A 8 13.06 -0.77 1.67
N ILE A 9 14.23 -0.13 1.53
CA ILE A 9 15.06 0.25 2.68
C ILE A 9 14.53 1.52 3.38
N PHE A 10 15.03 1.81 4.57
CA PHE A 10 14.74 3.06 5.27
C PHE A 10 15.41 4.27 4.59
N HIS A 11 14.67 5.34 4.34
CA HIS A 11 15.09 6.58 3.67
C HIS A 11 15.19 7.79 4.61
N GLY A 12 14.73 7.65 5.87
CA GLY A 12 14.70 8.72 6.87
C GLY A 12 16.02 9.06 7.57
N ARG A 13 17.13 8.38 7.27
CA ARG A 13 18.40 8.50 8.04
C ARG A 13 18.95 9.93 8.20
N ARG A 14 18.70 10.79 7.23
CA ARG A 14 19.22 12.18 7.19
C ARG A 14 18.10 13.22 7.29
N LYS A 15 16.95 12.81 7.81
CA LYS A 15 15.76 13.65 7.90
C LYS A 15 15.61 14.14 9.32
N GLU A 16 15.59 15.45 9.48
CA GLU A 16 15.55 16.10 10.80
C GLU A 16 14.16 16.66 11.14
N LYS A 17 13.29 16.85 10.14
CA LYS A 17 11.93 17.36 10.28
C LYS A 17 11.07 17.05 9.07
N ASN A 18 9.74 17.16 9.23
CA ASN A 18 8.72 17.04 8.19
C ASN A 18 8.93 15.79 7.32
N PHE A 19 9.12 14.66 7.97
CA PHE A 19 9.37 13.40 7.30
C PHE A 19 8.52 12.29 7.92
N PHE A 20 7.93 11.47 7.07
CA PHE A 20 7.34 10.22 7.48
C PHE A 20 7.89 9.10 6.60
N GLU A 21 7.86 7.89 7.14
CA GLU A 21 8.12 6.68 6.40
C GLU A 21 7.42 5.52 7.09
N GLY A 22 6.69 4.72 6.31
CA GLY A 22 5.93 3.58 6.83
C GLY A 22 5.85 2.45 5.83
N TRP A 23 5.79 1.23 6.33
CA TRP A 23 5.57 0.02 5.53
C TRP A 23 4.23 -0.57 5.91
N TYR A 24 3.38 -0.85 4.95
CA TYR A 24 2.09 -1.48 5.17
C TYR A 24 2.20 -2.97 4.86
N PHE A 25 1.94 -3.80 5.87
CA PHE A 25 1.82 -5.25 5.73
C PHE A 25 0.37 -5.65 5.89
N LYS A 26 -0.24 -6.18 4.84
CA LYS A 26 -1.53 -6.86 4.94
C LYS A 26 -1.33 -8.35 5.06
N VAL A 27 -2.02 -8.95 6.02
CA VAL A 27 -1.96 -10.39 6.30
C VAL A 27 -3.39 -10.90 6.50
N VAL A 28 -3.78 -11.90 5.70
CA VAL A 28 -5.11 -12.52 5.76
C VAL A 28 -4.91 -14.02 5.88
N ASP A 29 -5.61 -14.66 6.82
CA ASP A 29 -5.51 -16.11 7.05
C ASP A 29 -6.13 -16.92 5.90
N HIS A 30 -5.84 -18.22 5.86
CA HIS A 30 -6.35 -19.09 4.80
C HIS A 30 -7.88 -19.13 4.73
N SER A 31 -8.56 -19.02 5.87
CA SER A 31 -10.02 -19.05 5.94
C SER A 31 -10.68 -17.72 5.57
N GLU A 32 -9.88 -16.67 5.34
CA GLU A 32 -10.32 -15.27 5.15
C GLU A 32 -11.17 -14.71 6.31
N LYS A 33 -11.23 -15.40 7.47
CA LYS A 33 -11.97 -14.94 8.65
C LYS A 33 -11.18 -13.95 9.48
N ASN A 34 -9.87 -13.89 9.31
CA ASN A 34 -8.96 -13.01 10.03
C ASN A 34 -8.16 -12.19 9.02
N ALA A 35 -8.19 -10.86 9.18
CA ALA A 35 -7.37 -9.96 8.37
C ALA A 35 -6.80 -8.85 9.25
N CYS A 36 -5.51 -8.64 9.14
CA CYS A 36 -4.81 -7.59 9.85
C CYS A 36 -3.98 -6.74 8.89
N ALA A 37 -3.81 -5.47 9.26
CA ALA A 37 -2.74 -4.65 8.72
C ALA A 37 -1.76 -4.28 9.83
N VAL A 38 -0.47 -4.33 9.54
CA VAL A 38 0.60 -3.94 10.45
C VAL A 38 1.45 -2.88 9.77
N ILE A 39 1.58 -1.72 10.42
CA ILE A 39 2.25 -0.55 9.83
C ILE A 39 3.35 -0.07 10.77
N PRO A 40 4.58 -0.60 10.67
CA PRO A 40 5.74 0.03 11.27
C PRO A 40 6.12 1.31 10.53
N GLY A 41 6.59 2.31 11.26
CA GLY A 41 7.04 3.55 10.64
C GLY A 41 7.69 4.54 11.60
N VAL A 42 7.99 5.71 11.05
CA VAL A 42 8.52 6.87 11.79
C VAL A 42 7.78 8.13 11.37
N SER A 43 7.57 9.01 12.34
CA SER A 43 7.05 10.36 12.19
C SER A 43 8.08 11.32 12.77
N ILE A 44 8.72 12.11 11.91
CA ILE A 44 9.71 13.14 12.26
C ILE A 44 9.09 14.49 11.95
N THR A 45 8.83 15.28 12.98
CA THR A 45 8.07 16.52 12.88
C THR A 45 8.99 17.74 13.06
N GLY A 46 8.48 18.95 12.91
CA GLY A 46 9.23 20.16 13.24
C GLY A 46 9.45 20.38 14.74
N ASP A 47 8.67 19.70 15.59
CA ASP A 47 8.78 19.69 17.04
C ASP A 47 9.35 18.34 17.51
N PRO A 48 10.63 18.26 17.89
CA PRO A 48 11.27 17.01 18.27
C PRO A 48 10.52 16.21 19.34
N SER A 49 9.77 16.88 20.23
CA SER A 49 8.97 16.21 21.28
C SER A 49 7.80 15.38 20.75
N LYS A 50 7.34 15.66 19.52
CA LYS A 50 6.29 14.91 18.84
C LYS A 50 6.84 13.81 17.94
N SER A 51 8.13 13.83 17.64
CA SER A 51 8.76 12.84 16.76
C SER A 51 8.86 11.49 17.47
N HIS A 52 8.51 10.42 16.76
CA HIS A 52 8.49 9.07 17.32
C HIS A 52 8.52 8.01 16.23
N ALA A 53 9.04 6.83 16.57
CA ALA A 53 8.78 5.61 15.83
C ALA A 53 7.44 5.03 16.28
N PHE A 54 6.82 4.21 15.43
CA PHE A 54 5.56 3.58 15.76
C PHE A 54 5.39 2.22 15.10
N VAL A 55 4.48 1.43 15.67
CA VAL A 55 3.87 0.29 14.98
C VAL A 55 2.36 0.41 15.15
N MET A 56 1.62 0.46 14.05
CA MET A 56 0.17 0.32 14.06
C MET A 56 -0.21 -1.14 13.85
N PHE A 57 -1.19 -1.62 14.61
CA PHE A 57 -1.80 -2.93 14.40
C PHE A 57 -3.30 -2.72 14.22
N LEU A 58 -3.80 -3.04 13.02
CA LEU A 58 -5.21 -3.03 12.67
C LEU A 58 -5.72 -4.45 12.62
N ASP A 59 -6.75 -4.75 13.41
CA ASP A 59 -7.63 -5.89 13.21
C ASP A 59 -8.85 -5.42 12.41
N ALA A 60 -8.91 -5.81 11.14
CA ALA A 60 -9.97 -5.37 10.25
C ALA A 60 -11.32 -6.01 10.56
N ARG A 61 -11.34 -7.18 11.21
CA ARG A 61 -12.59 -7.89 11.51
C ARG A 61 -13.20 -7.38 12.80
N ALA A 62 -12.36 -7.11 13.79
CA ALA A 62 -12.76 -6.43 15.02
C ALA A 62 -12.90 -4.90 14.85
N GLN A 63 -12.56 -4.36 13.69
CA GLN A 63 -12.56 -2.92 13.39
C GLN A 63 -11.78 -2.10 14.44
N ARG A 64 -10.64 -2.65 14.90
CA ARG A 64 -9.86 -2.09 16.01
C ARG A 64 -8.43 -1.82 15.59
N MET A 65 -7.99 -0.58 15.76
CA MET A 65 -6.60 -0.18 15.57
C MET A 65 -5.94 0.12 16.92
N ARG A 66 -4.70 -0.34 17.09
CA ARG A 66 -3.81 -0.01 18.21
C ARG A 66 -2.56 0.69 17.68
N TYR A 67 -2.20 1.81 18.29
CA TYR A 67 -1.06 2.64 17.91
C TYR A 67 0.01 2.59 19.00
N PHE A 68 1.13 1.92 18.74
CA PHE A 68 2.23 1.78 19.71
C PHE A 68 3.33 2.78 19.37
N ARG A 69 3.66 3.68 20.29
CA ARG A 69 4.71 4.70 20.13
C ARG A 69 6.00 4.25 20.77
N TYR A 70 7.11 4.55 20.10
CA TYR A 70 8.45 4.25 20.56
C TYR A 70 9.34 5.50 20.40
N PRO A 71 10.28 5.72 21.33
CA PRO A 71 11.41 6.62 21.11
C PRO A 71 12.15 6.33 19.79
N LEU A 72 12.74 7.35 19.17
CA LEU A 72 13.43 7.21 17.88
C LEU A 72 14.69 6.32 17.95
N ASP A 73 15.35 6.24 19.09
CA ASP A 73 16.53 5.40 19.33
C ASP A 73 16.21 3.89 19.45
N GLU A 74 14.93 3.54 19.61
CA GLU A 74 14.44 2.16 19.49
C GLU A 74 14.20 1.73 18.03
N LEU A 75 14.32 2.65 17.06
CA LEU A 75 14.27 2.34 15.63
C LEU A 75 15.67 2.02 15.09
N LYS A 76 15.83 0.84 14.50
CA LYS A 76 17.08 0.41 13.84
C LYS A 76 16.77 -0.09 12.43
N ALA A 77 17.51 0.39 11.44
CA ALA A 77 17.26 0.03 10.04
C ALA A 77 18.54 -0.19 9.22
N SER A 78 18.59 -1.29 8.47
CA SER A 78 19.71 -1.64 7.58
C SER A 78 19.76 -0.76 6.34
N ASP A 79 20.97 -0.38 5.92
CA ASP A 79 21.27 0.43 4.72
C ASP A 79 21.38 -0.43 3.45
N LYS A 80 21.51 -1.75 3.62
CA LYS A 80 21.75 -2.68 2.51
C LYS A 80 20.50 -3.37 2.01
N LYS A 81 19.58 -3.71 2.90
CA LYS A 81 18.35 -4.47 2.63
C LYS A 81 17.24 -4.04 3.56
N PHE A 82 16.00 -4.42 3.25
CA PHE A 82 14.87 -4.14 4.12
C PHE A 82 14.92 -5.00 5.39
N GLU A 83 15.47 -4.39 6.44
CA GLU A 83 15.44 -4.88 7.81
C GLU A 83 15.20 -3.69 8.72
N LEU A 84 14.07 -3.71 9.42
CA LEU A 84 13.64 -2.66 10.34
C LEU A 84 13.31 -3.31 11.68
N SER A 85 13.82 -2.73 12.76
CA SER A 85 13.43 -3.07 14.12
C SER A 85 12.86 -1.84 14.81
N ILE A 86 11.75 -2.00 15.51
CA ILE A 86 11.14 -0.95 16.35
C ILE A 86 10.75 -1.62 17.66
N GLY A 87 11.39 -1.21 18.76
CA GLY A 87 11.27 -1.88 20.05
C GLY A 87 11.57 -3.38 19.94
N GLY A 88 10.63 -4.22 20.40
CA GLY A 88 10.74 -5.69 20.35
C GLY A 88 10.29 -6.33 19.03
N SER A 89 10.01 -5.55 17.98
CA SER A 89 9.48 -6.04 16.70
C SER A 89 10.50 -5.94 15.57
N PHE A 90 10.41 -6.84 14.59
CA PHE A 90 11.28 -6.93 13.41
C PHE A 90 10.49 -7.11 12.13
N PHE A 91 10.89 -6.41 11.07
CA PHE A 91 10.22 -6.40 9.78
C PHE A 91 11.23 -6.52 8.64
N SER A 92 10.87 -7.26 7.60
CA SER A 92 11.64 -7.45 6.37
C SER A 92 10.71 -7.89 5.23
N SER A 93 11.26 -8.06 4.03
CA SER A 93 10.53 -8.64 2.90
C SER A 93 10.19 -10.13 3.08
N GLU A 94 10.81 -10.82 4.02
CA GLU A 94 10.70 -12.28 4.19
C GLU A 94 9.99 -12.69 5.48
N ARG A 95 9.92 -11.80 6.47
CA ARG A 95 9.30 -12.10 7.76
C ARG A 95 8.90 -10.85 8.54
N MET A 96 7.94 -11.06 9.43
CA MET A 96 7.49 -10.11 10.45
C MET A 96 7.42 -10.82 11.80
N ASN A 97 8.12 -10.28 12.79
CA ASN A 97 8.02 -10.69 14.19
C ASN A 97 7.51 -9.52 15.00
N LEU A 98 6.46 -9.73 15.80
CA LEU A 98 5.86 -8.68 16.61
C LEU A 98 6.02 -8.99 18.09
N THR A 99 6.34 -7.95 18.85
CA THR A 99 6.16 -7.87 20.30
C THR A 99 5.67 -6.45 20.60
N LEU A 100 4.35 -6.28 20.71
CA LEU A 100 3.71 -4.97 20.87
C LEU A 100 2.92 -4.93 22.18
N GLY A 101 3.11 -3.86 22.96
CA GLY A 101 2.48 -3.71 24.27
C GLY A 101 3.07 -4.64 25.34
N GLN A 102 2.40 -4.71 26.49
CA GLN A 102 2.77 -5.53 27.64
C GLN A 102 1.50 -5.99 28.38
N GLY A 103 1.57 -7.11 29.11
CA GLY A 103 0.46 -7.60 29.94
C GLY A 103 -0.85 -7.80 29.17
N ARG A 104 -1.97 -7.29 29.70
CA ARG A 104 -3.27 -7.33 29.04
C ARG A 104 -3.28 -6.33 27.88
N GLY A 105 -3.13 -6.82 26.66
CA GLY A 105 -2.91 -5.98 25.48
C GLY A 105 -1.71 -6.42 24.63
N LEU A 106 -0.93 -7.39 25.09
CA LEU A 106 0.20 -7.95 24.36
C LEU A 106 -0.25 -8.53 23.03
N ILE A 107 0.47 -8.15 21.97
CA ILE A 107 0.36 -8.75 20.65
C ILE A 107 1.72 -9.34 20.30
N THR A 108 1.74 -10.62 19.96
CA THR A 108 2.93 -11.28 19.42
C THR A 108 2.64 -11.89 18.07
N ALA A 109 3.65 -11.97 17.20
CA ALA A 109 3.51 -12.66 15.92
C ALA A 109 4.84 -13.23 15.48
N ARG A 110 4.78 -14.33 14.75
CA ARG A 110 5.90 -14.87 13.96
C ARG A 110 5.34 -15.27 12.62
N ILE A 111 5.63 -14.47 11.61
CA ILE A 111 5.12 -14.63 10.25
C ILE A 111 6.31 -14.68 9.29
N SER A 112 6.31 -15.68 8.41
CA SER A 112 7.21 -15.78 7.26
C SER A 112 6.43 -15.57 5.96
N PHE A 113 7.02 -14.86 5.02
CA PHE A 113 6.48 -14.60 3.69
C PHE A 113 7.24 -15.46 2.67
N LYS A 114 6.51 -16.19 1.82
CA LYS A 114 7.11 -17.06 0.79
C LYS A 114 6.59 -16.68 -0.59
N GLY A 115 7.49 -16.66 -1.57
CA GLY A 115 7.14 -16.38 -2.97
C GLY A 115 6.71 -14.94 -3.22
N THR A 116 7.41 -13.95 -2.66
CA THR A 116 7.10 -12.52 -2.84
C THR A 116 7.19 -12.10 -4.31
N TYR A 117 6.25 -11.24 -4.70
CA TYR A 117 6.14 -10.71 -6.06
C TYR A 117 6.30 -9.17 -6.08
N PRO A 118 7.54 -8.64 -5.98
CA PRO A 118 7.77 -7.21 -5.93
C PRO A 118 7.45 -6.52 -7.26
N TRP A 119 7.16 -5.22 -7.22
CA TRP A 119 7.17 -4.42 -8.45
C TRP A 119 8.62 -4.34 -9.00
N PRO A 120 8.86 -4.63 -10.28
CA PRO A 120 10.22 -4.69 -10.81
C PRO A 120 10.98 -3.37 -10.67
N VAL A 121 12.20 -3.45 -10.14
CA VAL A 121 13.15 -2.33 -10.13
C VAL A 121 14.08 -2.44 -11.34
N LYS A 122 14.12 -1.39 -12.16
CA LYS A 122 15.01 -1.28 -13.32
C LYS A 122 15.81 0.01 -13.24
N LEU A 123 16.92 0.08 -14.00
CA LEU A 123 17.80 1.24 -14.01
C LEU A 123 17.06 2.56 -14.28
N LEU A 124 16.17 2.59 -15.28
CA LEU A 124 15.39 3.77 -15.65
C LEU A 124 13.96 3.77 -15.07
N SER A 125 13.63 2.79 -14.23
CA SER A 125 12.31 2.66 -13.59
C SER A 125 12.48 2.04 -12.21
N PRO A 126 12.93 2.82 -11.21
CA PRO A 126 13.10 2.36 -9.84
C PRO A 126 11.75 2.07 -9.19
N GLY A 127 11.35 0.80 -9.22
CA GLY A 127 10.11 0.32 -8.65
C GLY A 127 8.86 0.92 -9.30
N VAL A 128 7.82 1.07 -8.48
CA VAL A 128 6.47 1.48 -8.88
C VAL A 128 6.38 2.95 -9.29
N MET A 129 7.28 3.80 -8.78
CA MET A 129 7.32 5.22 -9.15
C MET A 129 7.86 5.45 -10.57
N GLY A 130 8.53 4.45 -11.18
CA GLY A 130 9.16 4.64 -12.48
C GLY A 130 10.13 5.82 -12.46
N TRP A 131 10.19 6.61 -13.53
CA TRP A 131 11.08 7.77 -13.57
C TRP A 131 10.73 8.87 -12.56
N TYR A 132 9.51 8.88 -11.97
CA TYR A 132 9.16 9.82 -10.90
C TYR A 132 10.02 9.60 -9.64
N ALA A 133 10.61 8.42 -9.45
CA ALA A 133 11.55 8.17 -8.36
C ALA A 133 12.77 9.10 -8.39
N PHE A 134 13.12 9.65 -9.57
CA PHE A 134 14.23 10.58 -9.74
C PHE A 134 13.84 12.05 -9.52
N VAL A 135 12.54 12.36 -9.44
CA VAL A 135 12.08 13.73 -9.22
C VAL A 135 12.29 14.07 -7.75
N PRO A 136 13.13 15.08 -7.42
CA PRO A 136 13.36 15.45 -6.03
C PRO A 136 12.15 16.22 -5.47
N GLY A 137 11.89 16.06 -4.17
CA GLY A 137 10.91 16.87 -3.46
C GLY A 137 9.45 16.51 -3.72
N MET A 138 9.17 15.29 -4.20
CA MET A 138 7.79 14.78 -4.18
C MET A 138 7.29 14.70 -2.74
N GLU A 139 6.02 15.03 -2.53
CA GLU A 139 5.42 15.01 -1.19
C GLU A 139 5.39 13.60 -0.60
N CYS A 140 5.18 12.60 -1.45
CA CYS A 140 5.12 11.18 -1.12
C CYS A 140 5.75 10.37 -2.26
N TYR A 141 6.62 9.45 -1.88
CA TYR A 141 7.15 8.38 -2.72
C TYR A 141 6.54 7.06 -2.28
N HIS A 142 6.30 6.18 -3.24
CA HIS A 142 5.60 4.92 -3.04
C HIS A 142 6.45 3.73 -3.49
N GLY A 143 6.26 2.58 -2.84
CA GLY A 143 6.96 1.33 -3.13
C GLY A 143 6.05 0.12 -2.95
N ILE A 144 5.82 -0.66 -4.00
CA ILE A 144 5.14 -1.97 -3.90
C ILE A 144 6.20 -3.06 -3.75
N LEU A 145 6.35 -3.56 -2.52
CA LEU A 145 7.40 -4.51 -2.14
C LEU A 145 6.99 -5.96 -2.36
N SER A 146 5.68 -6.25 -2.31
CA SER A 146 5.12 -7.53 -2.74
C SER A 146 3.65 -7.40 -3.08
N MET A 147 3.26 -7.71 -4.31
CA MET A 147 1.85 -7.74 -4.74
C MET A 147 1.11 -8.99 -4.24
N ASP A 148 1.81 -10.12 -4.15
CA ASP A 148 1.25 -11.38 -3.66
C ASP A 148 2.36 -12.22 -3.01
N HIS A 149 2.01 -12.99 -1.99
CA HIS A 149 2.84 -14.03 -1.36
C HIS A 149 2.01 -14.88 -0.40
N SER A 150 2.47 -16.11 -0.16
CA SER A 150 1.89 -16.98 0.87
C SER A 150 2.49 -16.70 2.25
N ILE A 151 1.69 -16.97 3.28
CA ILE A 151 2.03 -16.74 4.68
C ILE A 151 2.23 -18.09 5.41
N GLU A 152 3.22 -18.14 6.30
CA GLU A 152 3.40 -19.20 7.30
C GLU A 152 3.57 -18.58 8.69
N GLY A 153 2.84 -19.10 9.69
CA GLY A 153 2.99 -18.69 11.07
C GLY A 153 1.71 -18.15 11.70
N PHE A 154 1.84 -17.30 12.73
CA PHE A 154 0.70 -16.92 13.57
C PHE A 154 0.76 -15.48 14.06
N ILE A 155 -0.40 -14.98 14.48
CA ILE A 155 -0.56 -13.76 15.28
C ILE A 155 -1.34 -14.13 16.53
N GLU A 156 -0.85 -13.68 17.69
CA GLU A 156 -1.51 -13.83 18.98
C GLU A 156 -1.87 -12.45 19.51
N VAL A 157 -3.15 -12.24 19.78
CA VAL A 157 -3.71 -10.99 20.29
C VAL A 157 -4.41 -11.27 21.60
N ASP A 158 -4.00 -10.61 22.68
CA ASP A 158 -4.63 -10.75 24.00
C ASP A 158 -4.71 -12.22 24.49
N GLY A 159 -3.71 -13.04 24.14
CA GLY A 159 -3.61 -14.46 24.48
C GLY A 159 -4.36 -15.42 23.54
N ILE A 160 -5.04 -14.90 22.51
CA ILE A 160 -5.72 -15.71 21.49
C ILE A 160 -4.80 -15.83 20.28
N ARG A 161 -4.29 -17.03 20.05
CA ARG A 161 -3.42 -17.35 18.92
C ARG A 161 -4.22 -17.80 17.71
N THR A 162 -4.06 -17.09 16.60
CA THR A 162 -4.66 -17.39 15.31
C THR A 162 -3.58 -17.83 14.33
N ASP A 163 -3.81 -18.95 13.65
CA ASP A 163 -2.94 -19.44 12.58
C ASP A 163 -3.22 -18.69 11.27
N PHE A 164 -2.17 -18.21 10.62
CA PHE A 164 -2.23 -17.53 9.31
C PHE A 164 -1.59 -18.35 8.20
N THR A 165 -1.13 -19.57 8.51
CA THR A 165 -0.50 -20.47 7.54
C THR A 165 -1.45 -20.79 6.38
N GLY A 166 -0.92 -20.71 5.16
CA GLY A 166 -1.72 -20.88 3.93
C GLY A 166 -2.55 -19.64 3.56
N GLY A 167 -2.44 -18.57 4.34
CA GLY A 167 -2.98 -17.26 4.03
C GLY A 167 -2.17 -16.49 2.98
N LYS A 168 -2.61 -15.27 2.67
CA LYS A 168 -1.97 -14.39 1.70
C LYS A 168 -1.63 -13.03 2.28
N GLY A 169 -0.56 -12.44 1.77
CA GLY A 169 -0.17 -11.10 2.18
C GLY A 169 0.23 -10.17 1.04
N TYR A 170 0.37 -8.90 1.40
CA TYR A 170 0.78 -7.79 0.54
C TYR A 170 1.67 -6.82 1.32
N ILE A 171 2.69 -6.26 0.66
CA ILE A 171 3.61 -5.30 1.29
C ILE A 171 3.77 -4.09 0.39
N GLU A 172 3.54 -2.91 0.94
CA GLU A 172 3.90 -1.64 0.32
C GLU A 172 4.56 -0.70 1.32
N LYS A 173 4.99 0.46 0.83
CA LYS A 173 5.73 1.44 1.61
C LYS A 173 5.52 2.82 1.04
N ASP A 174 5.34 3.79 1.93
CA ASP A 174 5.30 5.21 1.61
C ASP A 174 6.32 5.99 2.43
N TRP A 175 6.92 7.00 1.83
CA TRP A 175 7.81 7.92 2.52
C TRP A 175 7.83 9.30 1.88
N GLY A 176 8.09 10.33 2.68
CA GLY A 176 8.12 11.69 2.18
C GLY A 176 7.77 12.70 3.26
N VAL A 177 7.14 13.79 2.85
CA VAL A 177 6.73 14.89 3.73
C VAL A 177 5.27 14.73 4.15
N SER A 178 4.37 14.41 3.21
CA SER A 178 2.93 14.25 3.47
C SER A 178 2.33 13.25 2.49
N MET A 179 1.24 12.60 2.89
CA MET A 179 0.37 11.96 1.90
C MET A 179 -0.27 13.03 0.99
N PRO A 180 -0.65 12.67 -0.26
CA PRO A 180 -1.34 13.56 -1.18
C PRO A 180 -2.58 14.23 -0.57
N SER A 181 -2.94 15.43 -1.04
CA SER A 181 -4.15 16.10 -0.53
C SER A 181 -5.45 15.39 -0.92
N SER A 182 -5.41 14.58 -1.97
CA SER A 182 -6.52 13.73 -2.41
C SER A 182 -5.99 12.50 -3.11
N TRP A 183 -6.55 11.34 -2.77
CA TRP A 183 -6.20 10.09 -3.41
C TRP A 183 -7.33 9.06 -3.35
N ILE A 184 -7.22 8.11 -4.28
CA ILE A 184 -7.90 6.82 -4.26
C ILE A 184 -6.79 5.77 -4.18
N TRP A 185 -6.90 4.82 -3.27
CA TRP A 185 -6.02 3.65 -3.21
C TRP A 185 -6.85 2.38 -3.15
N MET A 186 -6.34 1.32 -3.78
CA MET A 186 -6.99 0.03 -3.79
C MET A 186 -5.99 -1.12 -3.90
N GLN A 187 -6.26 -2.20 -3.18
CA GLN A 187 -5.44 -3.40 -3.23
C GLN A 187 -6.25 -4.67 -2.96
N THR A 188 -6.05 -5.71 -3.78
CA THR A 188 -6.50 -7.07 -3.47
C THR A 188 -5.65 -8.12 -4.18
N ASN A 189 -5.44 -9.25 -3.52
CA ASN A 189 -4.80 -10.46 -4.04
C ASN A 189 -5.60 -11.74 -3.71
N HIS A 190 -6.88 -11.57 -3.36
CA HIS A 190 -7.78 -12.65 -2.97
C HIS A 190 -8.82 -12.91 -4.05
N PHE A 191 -8.34 -13.39 -5.20
CA PHE A 191 -9.19 -13.89 -6.27
C PHE A 191 -9.31 -15.41 -6.17
N ASP A 192 -10.28 -15.99 -6.89
CA ASP A 192 -10.47 -17.45 -6.96
C ASP A 192 -9.28 -18.17 -7.59
N ARG A 193 -8.45 -17.45 -8.33
CA ARG A 193 -7.19 -17.93 -8.90
C ARG A 193 -6.00 -17.38 -8.12
N GLU A 194 -5.05 -18.25 -7.81
CA GLU A 194 -3.76 -17.86 -7.21
C GLU A 194 -2.89 -17.05 -8.18
N GLY A 195 -1.99 -16.22 -7.63
CA GLY A 195 -1.09 -15.38 -8.42
C GLY A 195 -1.80 -14.25 -9.18
N VAL A 196 -3.00 -13.87 -8.73
CA VAL A 196 -3.74 -12.71 -9.25
C VAL A 196 -3.76 -11.61 -8.18
N SER A 197 -3.34 -10.41 -8.55
CA SER A 197 -3.34 -9.26 -7.65
C SER A 197 -3.60 -7.97 -8.41
N LEU A 198 -4.35 -7.07 -7.79
CA LEU A 198 -4.50 -5.67 -8.16
C LEU A 198 -3.88 -4.80 -7.06
N SER A 199 -3.08 -3.81 -7.46
CA SER A 199 -2.76 -2.65 -6.65
C SER A 199 -2.86 -1.41 -7.53
N GLY A 200 -3.47 -0.35 -7.00
CA GLY A 200 -3.84 0.82 -7.78
C GLY A 200 -3.96 2.07 -6.94
N SER A 201 -3.45 3.19 -7.43
CA SER A 201 -3.73 4.50 -6.85
C SER A 201 -3.92 5.59 -7.90
N ILE A 202 -4.74 6.58 -7.55
CA ILE A 202 -4.89 7.86 -8.26
C ILE A 202 -4.69 8.95 -7.21
N ALA A 203 -3.76 9.87 -7.42
CA ALA A 203 -3.43 10.90 -6.44
C ALA A 203 -3.17 12.25 -7.10
N LYS A 204 -3.47 13.32 -6.36
CA LYS A 204 -3.06 14.68 -6.75
C LYS A 204 -1.62 14.91 -6.31
N ILE A 205 -0.74 15.14 -7.27
CA ILE A 205 0.70 15.30 -7.04
C ILE A 205 1.10 16.76 -7.30
N PRO A 206 1.67 17.48 -6.32
CA PRO A 206 2.25 18.80 -6.50
C PRO A 206 3.33 18.81 -7.59
N TRP A 207 3.33 19.83 -8.43
CA TRP A 207 4.28 19.97 -9.53
C TRP A 207 4.60 21.44 -9.81
N PHE A 208 5.73 21.91 -9.25
CA PHE A 208 6.32 23.23 -9.49
C PHE A 208 5.29 24.39 -9.55
N GLY A 209 4.55 24.61 -8.46
CA GLY A 209 3.54 25.67 -8.37
C GLY A 209 2.16 25.32 -8.94
N SER A 210 2.02 24.14 -9.54
CA SER A 210 0.76 23.54 -9.99
C SER A 210 0.60 22.13 -9.37
N TYR A 211 -0.27 21.31 -9.95
CA TYR A 211 -0.42 19.89 -9.66
C TYR A 211 -0.81 19.11 -10.91
N PHE A 212 -0.57 17.81 -10.90
CA PHE A 212 -1.14 16.86 -11.86
C PHE A 212 -1.82 15.70 -11.12
N THR A 213 -2.72 14.99 -11.81
CA THR A 213 -3.28 13.75 -11.28
C THR A 213 -2.43 12.58 -11.75
N GLY A 214 -1.62 12.06 -10.84
CA GLY A 214 -0.83 10.86 -11.04
C GLY A 214 -1.68 9.61 -10.81
N TYR A 215 -1.32 8.52 -11.48
CA TYR A 215 -1.92 7.21 -11.24
C TYR A 215 -0.93 6.09 -11.50
N ILE A 216 -1.02 5.05 -10.70
CA ILE A 216 -0.18 3.87 -10.78
C ILE A 216 -1.04 2.64 -10.51
N PHE A 217 -1.27 1.84 -11.55
CA PHE A 217 -1.98 0.57 -11.43
C PHE A 217 -1.11 -0.57 -11.94
N GLY A 218 -1.08 -1.66 -11.17
CA GLY A 218 -0.50 -2.94 -11.53
C GLY A 218 -1.52 -4.04 -11.35
N PHE A 219 -1.78 -4.80 -12.42
CA PHE A 219 -2.56 -6.02 -12.37
C PHE A 219 -1.64 -7.20 -12.66
N LEU A 220 -1.34 -8.00 -11.64
CA LEU A 220 -0.59 -9.24 -11.75
C LEU A 220 -1.56 -10.35 -12.14
N TYR A 221 -1.31 -10.98 -13.27
CA TYR A 221 -2.06 -12.14 -13.73
C TYR A 221 -1.12 -13.06 -14.50
N ASP A 222 -1.15 -14.36 -14.18
CA ASP A 222 -0.33 -15.39 -14.83
C ASP A 222 1.17 -15.02 -14.88
N LYS A 223 1.72 -14.61 -13.72
CA LYS A 223 3.11 -14.15 -13.54
C LYS A 223 3.48 -12.93 -14.41
N LYS A 224 2.53 -12.27 -15.04
CA LYS A 224 2.74 -11.06 -15.82
C LYS A 224 2.12 -9.87 -15.13
N LEU A 225 2.94 -8.83 -14.92
CA LEU A 225 2.48 -7.55 -14.40
C LEU A 225 2.04 -6.64 -15.55
N TYR A 226 0.73 -6.42 -15.66
CA TYR A 226 0.12 -5.46 -16.57
C TYR A 226 0.12 -4.09 -15.91
N LYS A 227 0.92 -3.17 -16.44
CA LYS A 227 1.13 -1.84 -15.86
C LYS A 227 0.31 -0.79 -16.58
N PHE A 228 -0.43 0.00 -15.80
CA PHE A 228 -1.17 1.17 -16.25
C PHE A 228 -0.78 2.35 -15.37
N THR A 229 0.30 3.03 -15.72
CA THR A 229 0.81 4.18 -14.96
C THR A 229 0.80 5.44 -15.80
N ALA A 230 0.77 6.60 -15.15
CA ALA A 230 0.82 7.91 -15.81
C ALA A 230 2.08 8.08 -16.67
N TYR A 231 3.15 7.35 -16.38
CA TYR A 231 4.40 7.36 -17.13
C TYR A 231 4.57 6.21 -18.13
N SER A 232 3.62 5.27 -18.24
CA SER A 232 3.71 4.12 -19.16
C SER A 232 2.92 4.30 -20.46
N GLY A 233 2.39 5.50 -20.71
CA GLY A 233 1.49 5.77 -21.84
C GLY A 233 0.10 5.16 -21.69
N ALA A 234 -0.27 4.73 -20.48
CA ALA A 234 -1.65 4.40 -20.15
C ALA A 234 -2.45 5.70 -19.89
N LYS A 235 -3.78 5.60 -19.92
CA LYS A 235 -4.72 6.69 -19.61
C LYS A 235 -5.86 6.15 -18.78
N VAL A 236 -6.34 6.93 -17.82
CA VAL A 236 -7.63 6.71 -17.18
C VAL A 236 -8.70 7.29 -18.09
N THR A 237 -9.55 6.46 -18.69
CA THR A 237 -10.60 6.87 -19.63
C THR A 237 -11.99 6.94 -18.98
N LEU A 238 -12.15 6.33 -17.80
CA LEU A 238 -13.32 6.46 -16.94
C LEU A 238 -12.85 6.51 -15.49
N LEU A 239 -13.39 7.48 -14.74
CA LEU A 239 -13.35 7.51 -13.29
C LEU A 239 -14.71 8.01 -12.81
N ASP A 240 -15.47 7.12 -12.20
CA ASP A 240 -16.76 7.41 -11.59
C ASP A 240 -16.72 6.94 -10.13
N VAL A 241 -17.12 7.81 -9.21
CA VAL A 241 -16.97 7.59 -7.78
C VAL A 241 -18.24 8.04 -7.09
N THR A 242 -18.87 7.10 -6.41
CA THR A 242 -20.05 7.31 -5.57
C THR A 242 -19.68 7.10 -4.11
N ALA A 243 -20.68 7.20 -3.21
CA ALA A 243 -20.47 6.86 -1.82
C ALA A 243 -20.09 5.38 -1.64
N ASP A 244 -20.67 4.45 -2.39
CA ASP A 244 -20.49 3.02 -2.07
C ASP A 244 -19.71 2.25 -3.14
N ASN A 245 -19.41 2.89 -4.26
CA ASN A 245 -18.84 2.23 -5.42
C ASN A 245 -17.87 3.14 -6.19
N THR A 246 -16.84 2.55 -6.81
CA THR A 246 -15.90 3.24 -7.69
C THR A 246 -15.61 2.43 -8.95
N ARG A 247 -15.78 3.07 -10.11
CA ARG A 247 -15.50 2.50 -11.41
C ARG A 247 -14.34 3.20 -12.08
N ILE A 248 -13.35 2.42 -12.50
CA ILE A 248 -12.15 2.92 -13.17
C ILE A 248 -11.94 2.13 -14.46
N ARG A 249 -11.68 2.84 -15.56
CA ARG A 249 -11.17 2.24 -16.79
C ARG A 249 -9.80 2.80 -17.10
N LEU A 250 -8.81 1.92 -17.20
CA LEU A 250 -7.47 2.26 -17.64
C LEU A 250 -7.20 1.62 -19.01
N GLU A 251 -6.57 2.36 -19.90
CA GLU A 251 -6.24 1.88 -21.24
C GLU A 251 -4.84 2.26 -21.66
N ASN A 252 -4.16 1.36 -22.36
CA ASN A 252 -2.98 1.70 -23.14
C ASN A 252 -3.19 1.25 -24.61
N LYS A 253 -2.12 1.23 -25.40
CA LYS A 253 -2.18 0.81 -26.82
C LYS A 253 -2.62 -0.64 -27.01
N THR A 254 -2.37 -1.52 -26.03
CA THR A 254 -2.56 -2.98 -26.17
C THR A 254 -3.68 -3.51 -25.28
N TYR A 255 -3.87 -2.95 -24.08
CA TYR A 255 -4.75 -3.49 -23.06
C TYR A 255 -5.72 -2.45 -22.52
N ARG A 256 -6.85 -2.94 -21.99
CA ARG A 256 -7.83 -2.22 -21.18
C ARG A 256 -8.01 -2.98 -19.86
N LEU A 257 -8.08 -2.25 -18.76
CA LEU A 257 -8.39 -2.76 -17.43
C LEU A 257 -9.62 -2.02 -16.91
N ASP A 258 -10.70 -2.76 -16.70
CA ASP A 258 -11.89 -2.25 -16.01
C ASP A 258 -11.85 -2.71 -14.56
N ILE A 259 -12.22 -1.81 -13.66
CA ILE A 259 -12.27 -2.01 -12.23
C ILE A 259 -13.62 -1.50 -11.76
N ASP A 260 -14.36 -2.33 -11.04
CA ASP A 260 -15.60 -1.98 -10.35
C ASP A 260 -15.48 -2.38 -8.88
N ALA A 261 -15.30 -1.39 -8.00
CA ALA A 261 -14.91 -1.57 -6.61
C ALA A 261 -16.05 -1.19 -5.67
N ASP A 262 -16.59 -2.17 -4.96
CA ASP A 262 -17.63 -2.01 -3.95
C ASP A 262 -17.01 -1.79 -2.58
N ARG A 263 -17.35 -0.66 -1.96
CA ARG A 263 -16.76 -0.21 -0.71
C ARG A 263 -17.53 -0.74 0.49
N SER A 264 -16.84 -1.45 1.36
CA SER A 264 -17.35 -1.77 2.69
C SER A 264 -16.94 -0.72 3.72
N LYS A 265 -17.54 -0.76 4.91
CA LYS A 265 -17.05 0.01 6.06
C LYS A 265 -15.59 -0.34 6.37
N GLY A 266 -14.81 0.67 6.75
CA GLY A 266 -13.41 0.57 7.17
C GLY A 266 -13.14 1.24 8.51
N VAL A 267 -11.89 1.16 8.96
CA VAL A 267 -11.41 1.72 10.22
C VAL A 267 -10.60 2.99 9.95
N ASP A 268 -10.78 4.02 10.78
CA ASP A 268 -9.97 5.23 10.71
C ASP A 268 -8.54 4.96 11.22
N LEU A 269 -7.55 5.18 10.36
CA LEU A 269 -6.13 5.13 10.66
C LEU A 269 -5.52 6.53 10.68
N PRO A 270 -4.61 6.84 11.63
CA PRO A 270 -3.78 8.03 11.55
C PRO A 270 -2.93 8.03 10.28
N ALA A 271 -2.87 9.16 9.58
CA ALA A 271 -2.12 9.32 8.34
C ALA A 271 -1.17 10.54 8.40
N PRO A 272 -0.03 10.51 7.68
CA PRO A 272 0.93 11.61 7.64
C PRO A 272 0.41 12.88 6.99
N LYS A 273 0.60 14.01 7.68
CA LYS A 273 0.44 15.38 7.19
C LYS A 273 1.57 16.22 7.74
N LEU A 274 2.45 16.70 6.86
CA LEU A 274 3.67 17.45 7.20
C LEU A 274 4.57 16.69 8.19
N GLY A 275 4.69 15.38 8.01
CA GLY A 275 5.46 14.48 8.87
C GLY A 275 4.74 14.07 10.16
N GLU A 276 3.64 14.74 10.56
CA GLU A 276 2.85 14.37 11.75
C GLU A 276 1.70 13.43 11.39
N MET A 277 1.37 12.46 12.26
CA MET A 277 0.25 11.53 12.07
C MET A 277 -1.11 12.15 12.47
N THR A 278 -1.47 13.28 11.85
CA THR A 278 -2.65 14.09 12.22
C THR A 278 -3.83 13.95 11.26
N ALA A 279 -3.61 13.47 10.03
CA ALA A 279 -4.70 13.16 9.12
C ALA A 279 -5.37 11.84 9.50
N LYS A 280 -6.54 11.57 8.92
CA LYS A 280 -7.23 10.29 9.03
C LYS A 280 -7.49 9.72 7.65
N VAL A 281 -7.32 8.42 7.50
CA VAL A 281 -7.74 7.65 6.33
C VAL A 281 -8.66 6.53 6.78
N ASN A 282 -9.74 6.27 6.05
CA ASN A 282 -10.61 5.14 6.32
C ASN A 282 -10.13 3.96 5.48
N GLU A 283 -9.55 2.96 6.15
CA GLU A 283 -9.02 1.76 5.50
C GLU A 283 -10.04 0.62 5.63
N SER A 284 -10.51 0.12 4.49
CA SER A 284 -11.31 -1.10 4.43
C SER A 284 -10.44 -2.30 4.09
N LEU A 285 -10.66 -3.44 4.76
CA LEU A 285 -10.10 -4.75 4.36
C LEU A 285 -11.20 -5.81 4.19
N ASN A 286 -12.41 -5.34 3.89
CA ASN A 286 -13.63 -6.13 3.67
C ASN A 286 -14.32 -5.79 2.34
N SER A 287 -13.73 -4.92 1.52
CA SER A 287 -14.30 -4.53 0.24
C SER A 287 -14.12 -5.61 -0.83
N SER A 288 -14.82 -5.46 -1.95
CA SER A 288 -14.67 -6.33 -3.13
C SER A 288 -14.37 -5.51 -4.38
N ILE A 289 -13.53 -6.06 -5.26
CA ILE A 289 -13.15 -5.39 -6.51
C ILE A 289 -13.29 -6.37 -7.66
N ASN A 290 -14.21 -6.07 -8.58
CA ASN A 290 -14.32 -6.78 -9.85
C ASN A 290 -13.30 -6.21 -10.85
N VAL A 291 -12.62 -7.10 -11.57
CA VAL A 291 -11.58 -6.72 -12.54
C VAL A 291 -11.80 -7.45 -13.84
N ASP A 292 -11.84 -6.71 -14.95
CA ASP A 292 -11.74 -7.26 -16.29
C ASP A 292 -10.47 -6.75 -16.98
N LEU A 293 -9.60 -7.67 -17.39
CA LEU A 293 -8.44 -7.37 -18.24
C LEU A 293 -8.76 -7.80 -19.67
N LEU A 294 -8.67 -6.86 -20.61
CA LEU A 294 -8.93 -7.09 -22.03
C LEU A 294 -7.73 -6.71 -22.90
N LYS A 295 -7.55 -7.43 -24.00
CA LYS A 295 -6.61 -7.10 -25.09
C LYS A 295 -7.37 -6.43 -26.24
N LYS A 296 -6.83 -5.32 -26.75
CA LYS A 296 -7.38 -4.64 -27.94
C LYS A 296 -7.01 -5.44 -29.20
N LYS A 297 -8.00 -5.72 -30.06
CA LYS A 297 -7.84 -6.42 -31.35
C LYS A 297 -8.66 -5.71 -32.42
N GLY A 298 -8.02 -4.97 -33.32
CA GLY A 298 -8.71 -4.18 -34.35
C GLY A 298 -9.68 -3.18 -33.72
N SER A 299 -10.96 -3.25 -34.10
CA SER A 299 -12.04 -2.45 -33.51
C SER A 299 -12.65 -3.05 -32.22
N GLY A 300 -12.25 -4.26 -31.82
CA GLY A 300 -12.83 -4.99 -30.70
C GLY A 300 -11.85 -5.25 -29.54
N THR A 301 -12.34 -6.01 -28.55
CA THR A 301 -11.57 -6.45 -27.40
C THR A 301 -11.74 -7.94 -27.15
N GLU A 302 -10.69 -8.60 -26.70
CA GLU A 302 -10.67 -9.99 -26.24
C GLU A 302 -10.46 -10.01 -24.73
N LEU A 303 -11.33 -10.72 -24.00
CA LEU A 303 -11.19 -10.89 -22.55
C LEU A 303 -10.00 -11.82 -22.25
N ILE A 304 -9.06 -11.34 -21.42
CA ILE A 304 -7.94 -12.14 -20.90
C ILE A 304 -8.30 -12.73 -19.53
N TYR A 305 -8.95 -11.94 -18.68
CA TYR A 305 -9.30 -12.32 -17.33
C TYR A 305 -10.50 -11.52 -16.84
N SER A 306 -11.39 -12.18 -16.09
CA SER A 306 -12.47 -11.56 -15.31
C SER A 306 -12.51 -12.24 -13.95
N GLY A 307 -12.64 -11.47 -12.86
CA GLY A 307 -12.81 -12.04 -11.53
C GLY A 307 -12.97 -11.00 -10.43
N THR A 308 -13.40 -11.47 -9.26
CA THR A 308 -13.63 -10.64 -8.07
C THR A 308 -12.55 -10.87 -7.04
N GLY A 309 -11.83 -9.81 -6.68
CA GLY A 309 -10.90 -9.80 -5.58
C GLY A 309 -11.62 -9.44 -4.28
N ARG A 310 -11.49 -10.30 -3.27
CA ARG A 310 -12.06 -10.13 -1.92
C ARG A 310 -11.06 -9.46 -0.98
N ASN A 311 -11.46 -9.24 0.26
CA ASN A 311 -10.65 -8.65 1.33
C ASN A 311 -9.95 -7.36 0.89
N ALA A 312 -10.58 -6.57 0.03
CA ALA A 312 -9.90 -5.49 -0.65
C ALA A 312 -9.66 -4.30 0.28
N GLY A 313 -8.44 -3.77 0.17
CA GLY A 313 -8.02 -2.42 0.55
C GLY A 313 -8.74 -1.40 -0.31
N LEU A 314 -9.44 -0.43 0.29
CA LEU A 314 -10.05 0.69 -0.45
C LEU A 314 -10.03 1.96 0.41
N GLU A 315 -9.40 3.01 -0.11
CA GLU A 315 -9.31 4.32 0.52
C GLU A 315 -9.77 5.43 -0.42
N PHE A 316 -10.50 6.41 0.14
CA PHE A 316 -10.92 7.62 -0.55
C PHE A 316 -10.68 8.81 0.37
N VAL A 317 -9.76 9.68 -0.01
CA VAL A 317 -9.43 10.86 0.80
C VAL A 317 -9.43 12.12 -0.04
N GLY A 318 -9.95 13.20 0.54
CA GLY A 318 -9.95 14.53 -0.05
C GLY A 318 -11.06 14.76 -1.08
N ASN A 319 -10.78 15.57 -2.10
CA ASN A 319 -11.74 16.04 -3.10
C ASN A 319 -11.60 15.27 -4.42
N ILE A 320 -12.43 14.25 -4.61
CA ILE A 320 -12.44 13.44 -5.84
C ILE A 320 -12.69 14.27 -7.11
N THR A 321 -13.43 15.37 -7.02
CA THR A 321 -13.70 16.24 -8.18
C THR A 321 -12.41 16.81 -8.77
N GLU A 322 -11.39 17.06 -7.94
CA GLU A 322 -10.11 17.58 -8.41
C GLU A 322 -9.28 16.51 -9.15
N LEU A 323 -9.37 15.25 -8.71
CA LEU A 323 -8.77 14.12 -9.42
C LEU A 323 -9.41 13.94 -10.79
N ILE A 324 -10.75 13.96 -10.87
CA ILE A 324 -11.48 13.84 -12.14
C ILE A 324 -11.12 14.99 -13.09
N LYS A 325 -11.03 16.22 -12.59
CA LYS A 325 -10.63 17.39 -13.40
C LYS A 325 -9.20 17.26 -13.92
N GLY A 326 -8.27 16.76 -13.11
CA GLY A 326 -6.88 16.59 -13.51
C GLY A 326 -6.66 15.49 -14.57
N LEU A 327 -7.53 14.49 -14.63
CA LEU A 327 -7.49 13.43 -15.66
C LEU A 327 -8.03 13.86 -17.04
N LYS A 328 -8.81 14.94 -17.11
CA LYS A 328 -9.40 15.47 -18.36
C LYS A 328 -8.49 16.42 -19.12
N LYS A 329 -7.35 16.81 -18.54
CA LYS A 329 -6.35 17.70 -19.14
C LYS A 329 -5.41 16.93 -20.06
#